data_AF-A0A8T6I783-F1
#
_entry.id   AF-A0A8T6I783-F1
#
_cell.length_a   1.000
_cell.length_b   1.000
_cell.length_c   1.000
_cell.angle_alpha   90.00
_cell.angle_beta   90.00
_cell.angle_gamma   90.00
#
_symmetry.space_group_name_H-M   'P 1'
#
loop_
_entity.id
_entity.type
_entity.pdbx_description
1 polymer ?
#
loop_
_entity_poly.entity_id
_entity_poly.type
_entity_poly.pdbx_seq_one_letter_code
_entity_poly.pdbx_strand_id
1 'polypeptide(L)'
;MARSHTELGVRAGIAAARIVAKTLSPLDIRSLRRLGIALGDLALRADGRSARVTRTNIDLVYAESEAAWRQELVRDSLRHTAMTLAEAVAMWTWPVPRVADLLQGVEGDLRLRPGTLVIAPHLGNWEYLGYYLNTVAPLTALYQRPASDAVDRALTAARGRFGTRSAADSVAGLRRIVKALRTGGLVIVLPDQVPNGYAGVSAPFFGQPAITMSLVSRLLQRVDADVVIAAIMRVDGGFKLHIDAVDDALRDPDPAVSIRTMNAAIESLVARDPAQYQWEYKRFRSRERPGLYD
;
A
#
# COMPACT_ATOMS: atom_id res chain seq x y z
N MET A 1 6.57 -20.32 29.06
CA MET A 1 7.88 -19.64 28.90
C MET A 1 8.14 -19.09 27.51
N ALA A 2 7.86 -19.80 26.40
CA ALA A 2 8.13 -19.27 25.05
C ALA A 2 7.32 -18.00 24.67
N ARG A 3 6.06 -17.86 25.12
CA ARG A 3 5.23 -16.67 24.82
C ARG A 3 5.70 -15.37 25.49
N SER A 4 6.36 -15.43 26.65
CA SER A 4 6.77 -14.23 27.41
C SER A 4 8.02 -13.57 26.84
N HIS A 5 8.98 -14.35 26.30
CA HIS A 5 10.16 -13.80 25.62
C HIS A 5 9.80 -13.12 24.29
N THR A 6 8.81 -13.64 23.57
CA THR A 6 8.32 -13.02 22.32
C THR A 6 7.60 -11.70 22.59
N GLU A 7 6.80 -11.59 23.66
CA GLU A 7 6.17 -10.32 24.03
C GLU A 7 7.17 -9.24 24.45
N LEU A 8 8.18 -9.62 25.24
CA LEU A 8 9.26 -8.70 25.63
C LEU A 8 10.03 -8.18 24.42
N GLY A 9 10.39 -9.06 23.48
CA GLY A 9 11.03 -8.67 22.22
C GLY A 9 10.17 -7.74 21.36
N VAL A 10 8.86 -8.01 21.26
CA VAL A 10 7.93 -7.13 20.54
C VAL A 10 7.79 -5.76 21.22
N ARG A 11 7.68 -5.71 22.55
CA ARG A 11 7.59 -4.43 23.28
C ARG A 11 8.88 -3.62 23.14
N ALA A 12 10.04 -4.27 23.20
CA ALA A 12 11.33 -3.63 22.94
C ALA A 12 11.40 -3.09 21.50
N GLY A 13 10.93 -3.85 20.51
CA GLY A 13 10.86 -3.39 19.11
C GLY A 13 9.95 -2.17 18.93
N ILE A 14 8.78 -2.15 19.56
CA ILE A 14 7.87 -0.98 19.54
C ILE A 14 8.52 0.23 20.22
N ALA A 15 9.20 0.03 21.35
CA ALA A 15 9.91 1.10 22.04
C ALA A 15 11.04 1.67 21.17
N ALA A 16 11.83 0.82 20.52
CA ALA A 16 12.87 1.23 19.58
C ALA A 16 12.28 2.02 18.40
N ALA A 17 11.20 1.54 17.79
CA ALA A 17 10.51 2.26 16.72
C ALA A 17 10.03 3.65 17.14
N ARG A 18 9.50 3.79 18.37
CA ARG A 18 9.11 5.09 18.93
C ARG A 18 10.29 6.02 19.16
N ILE A 19 11.41 5.50 19.64
CA ILE A 19 12.64 6.29 19.83
C ILE A 19 13.13 6.79 18.48
N VAL A 20 13.25 5.91 17.48
CA VAL A 20 13.64 6.27 16.11
C VAL A 20 12.70 7.35 15.56
N ALA A 21 11.38 7.14 15.66
CA ALA A 21 10.41 8.12 15.19
C ALA A 21 10.54 9.47 15.90
N LYS A 22 10.76 9.49 17.23
CA LYS A 22 10.96 10.72 17.99
C LYS A 22 12.24 11.45 17.55
N THR A 23 13.34 10.73 17.38
CA THR A 23 14.64 11.28 16.97
C THR A 23 14.59 11.85 15.55
N LEU A 24 13.86 11.20 14.64
CA LEU A 24 13.74 11.63 13.25
C LEU A 24 12.62 12.66 13.01
N SER A 25 11.69 12.82 13.96
CA SER A 25 10.55 13.76 13.81
C SER A 25 10.90 15.23 13.54
N PRO A 26 12.04 15.79 14.01
CA PRO A 26 12.40 17.18 13.72
C PRO A 26 12.85 17.41 12.26
N LEU A 27 13.28 16.36 11.56
CA LEU A 27 13.78 16.47 10.19
C LEU A 27 12.70 16.98 9.24
N ASP A 28 13.09 17.55 8.10
CA ASP A 28 12.19 17.88 7.00
C ASP A 28 12.00 16.68 6.05
N ILE A 29 11.07 16.81 5.09
CA ILE A 29 10.69 15.69 4.22
C ILE A 29 11.86 15.30 3.31
N ARG A 30 12.67 16.28 2.90
CA ARG A 30 13.84 16.08 2.05
C ARG A 30 14.94 15.31 2.78
N SER A 31 15.16 15.60 4.06
CA SER A 31 16.15 14.91 4.89
C SER A 31 15.72 13.47 5.20
N LEU A 32 14.44 13.24 5.48
CA LEU A 32 13.90 11.88 5.61
C LEU A 32 14.06 11.08 4.32
N ARG A 33 13.79 11.70 3.16
CA ARG A 33 13.99 11.07 1.85
C ARG A 33 15.47 10.77 1.57
N ARG A 34 16.40 11.68 1.88
CA ARG A 34 17.85 11.44 1.76
C ARG A 34 18.31 10.27 2.63
N LEU A 35 17.81 10.18 3.87
CA LEU A 35 18.04 9.02 4.73
C LEU A 35 17.47 7.74 4.08
N GLY A 36 16.24 7.79 3.57
CA GLY A 36 15.64 6.68 2.83
C GLY A 36 16.48 6.21 1.64
N ILE A 37 16.97 7.15 0.81
CA ILE A 37 17.86 6.85 -0.32
C ILE A 37 19.13 6.13 0.16
N ALA A 38 19.79 6.65 1.19
CA ALA A 38 21.00 6.04 1.73
C ALA A 38 20.75 4.62 2.27
N LEU A 39 19.61 4.41 2.94
CA LEU A 39 19.19 3.09 3.42
C LEU A 39 18.84 2.13 2.28
N GLY A 40 18.19 2.62 1.22
CA GLY A 40 17.90 1.85 0.01
C GLY A 40 19.17 1.41 -0.71
N ASP A 41 20.15 2.31 -0.86
CA ASP A 41 21.45 1.99 -1.43
C ASP A 41 22.22 0.95 -0.59
N LEU A 42 22.15 1.07 0.74
CA LEU A 42 22.74 0.06 1.63
C LEU A 42 22.03 -1.29 1.49
N ALA A 43 20.69 -1.31 1.41
CA ALA A 43 19.91 -2.53 1.23
C ALA A 43 20.23 -3.22 -0.11
N LEU A 44 20.44 -2.45 -1.17
CA LEU A 44 20.89 -2.96 -2.46
C LEU A 44 22.30 -3.54 -2.38
N ARG A 45 23.26 -2.85 -1.75
CA ARG A 45 24.64 -3.32 -1.60
C ARG A 45 24.75 -4.59 -0.74
N ALA A 46 23.89 -4.71 0.27
CA ALA A 46 23.82 -5.91 1.09
C ALA A 46 23.22 -7.11 0.32
N ASP A 47 22.68 -6.89 -0.88
CA ASP A 47 21.99 -7.86 -1.73
C ASP A 47 21.01 -8.75 -0.93
N GLY A 48 20.30 -8.12 0.02
CA GLY A 48 19.41 -8.82 0.94
C GLY A 48 18.15 -9.35 0.25
N ARG A 49 17.27 -9.98 1.04
CA ARG A 49 16.00 -10.52 0.54
C ARG A 49 15.20 -9.52 -0.29
N SER A 50 15.06 -8.27 0.19
CA SER A 50 14.29 -7.25 -0.52
C SER A 50 14.86 -6.94 -1.90
N ALA A 51 16.18 -6.85 -2.03
CA ALA A 51 16.85 -6.59 -3.31
C ALA A 51 16.65 -7.76 -4.30
N ARG A 52 16.81 -9.01 -3.82
CA ARG A 52 16.59 -10.19 -4.65
C ARG A 52 15.15 -10.30 -5.13
N VAL A 53 14.17 -10.12 -4.25
CA VAL A 53 12.74 -10.16 -4.63
C VAL A 53 12.39 -9.05 -5.61
N THR A 54 12.90 -7.83 -5.39
CA THR A 54 12.70 -6.69 -6.29
C THR A 54 13.22 -6.99 -7.69
N ARG A 55 14.45 -7.53 -7.77
CA ARG A 55 15.07 -7.96 -9.03
C ARG A 55 14.23 -9.03 -9.74
N THR A 56 13.85 -10.09 -9.03
CA THR A 56 12.99 -11.15 -9.58
C THR A 56 11.70 -10.60 -10.18
N ASN A 57 11.01 -9.69 -9.46
CA ASN A 57 9.76 -9.13 -9.95
C ASN A 57 9.94 -8.25 -11.19
N ILE A 58 10.94 -7.36 -11.15
CA ILE A 58 11.22 -6.44 -12.27
C ILE A 58 11.68 -7.22 -13.50
N ASP A 59 12.55 -8.22 -13.33
CA ASP A 59 12.98 -9.10 -14.44
C ASP A 59 11.81 -9.89 -15.03
N LEU A 60 10.87 -10.33 -14.20
CA LEU A 60 9.70 -11.07 -14.65
C LEU A 60 8.70 -10.18 -15.42
N VAL A 61 8.47 -8.96 -14.93
CA VAL A 61 7.48 -8.03 -15.49
C VAL A 61 8.01 -7.30 -16.72
N TYR A 62 9.27 -6.88 -16.68
CA TYR A 62 9.90 -6.06 -17.72
C TYR A 62 10.99 -6.83 -18.47
N ALA A 63 10.78 -8.13 -18.71
CA ALA A 63 11.75 -9.03 -19.35
C ALA A 63 12.28 -8.48 -20.69
N GLU A 64 11.40 -7.84 -21.46
CA GLU A 64 11.70 -7.25 -22.77
C GLU A 64 12.41 -5.89 -22.70
N SER A 65 12.55 -5.30 -21.51
CA SER A 65 13.28 -4.04 -21.30
C SER A 65 14.78 -4.28 -21.14
N GLU A 66 15.57 -3.26 -21.49
CA GLU A 66 17.03 -3.30 -21.36
C GLU A 66 17.49 -3.66 -19.95
N ALA A 67 18.51 -4.52 -19.84
CA ALA A 67 19.02 -4.96 -18.55
C ALA A 67 19.55 -3.80 -17.70
N ALA A 68 20.16 -2.78 -18.32
CA ALA A 68 20.63 -1.58 -17.62
C ALA A 68 19.47 -0.80 -16.99
N TRP A 69 18.39 -0.60 -17.74
CA TRP A 69 17.17 0.06 -17.25
C TRP A 69 16.53 -0.72 -16.09
N ARG A 70 16.43 -2.05 -16.20
CA ARG A 70 15.92 -2.90 -15.12
C ARG A 70 16.75 -2.78 -13.84
N GLN A 71 18.08 -2.74 -13.95
CA GLN A 71 18.97 -2.58 -12.81
C GLN A 71 18.80 -1.20 -12.14
N GLU A 72 18.59 -0.16 -12.93
CA GLU A 72 18.27 1.17 -12.42
C GLU A 72 16.93 1.19 -11.70
N LEU A 73 15.89 0.61 -12.30
CA LEU A 73 14.57 0.47 -11.68
C LEU A 73 14.62 -0.30 -10.36
N VAL A 74 15.42 -1.37 -10.26
CA VAL A 74 15.63 -2.10 -8.99
C VAL A 74 16.21 -1.19 -7.92
N ARG A 75 17.22 -0.39 -8.27
CA ARG A 75 17.87 0.55 -7.35
C ARG A 75 16.87 1.59 -6.87
N ASP A 76 16.18 2.23 -7.79
CA ASP A 76 15.26 3.32 -7.46
C ASP A 76 14.03 2.81 -6.71
N SER A 77 13.54 1.60 -7.02
CA SER A 77 12.48 0.97 -6.24
C SER A 77 12.87 0.74 -4.79
N LEU A 78 14.05 0.19 -4.52
CA LEU A 78 14.52 -0.01 -3.14
C LEU A 78 14.68 1.33 -2.40
N ARG A 79 15.16 2.37 -3.08
CA ARG A 79 15.23 3.73 -2.53
C ARG A 79 13.84 4.25 -2.20
N HIS A 80 12.86 4.10 -3.09
CA HIS A 80 11.49 4.54 -2.86
C HIS A 80 10.80 3.79 -1.72
N THR A 81 10.99 2.47 -1.63
CA THR A 81 10.52 1.68 -0.48
C THR A 81 11.13 2.20 0.82
N ALA A 82 12.44 2.42 0.86
CA ALA A 82 13.12 2.95 2.04
C ALA A 82 12.69 4.40 2.37
N MET A 83 12.44 5.23 1.35
CA MET A 83 11.81 6.54 1.52
C MET A 83 10.42 6.43 2.15
N THR A 84 9.57 5.48 1.74
CA THR A 84 8.23 5.30 2.34
C THR A 84 8.34 5.00 3.83
N LEU A 85 9.28 4.16 4.22
CA LEU A 85 9.54 3.83 5.62
C LEU A 85 10.02 5.05 6.43
N ALA A 86 10.92 5.86 5.86
CA ALA A 86 11.38 7.08 6.52
C ALA A 86 10.28 8.15 6.62
N GLU A 87 9.48 8.32 5.56
CA GLU A 87 8.36 9.26 5.50
C GLU A 87 7.21 8.87 6.44
N ALA A 88 7.05 7.58 6.76
CA ALA A 88 6.07 7.15 7.76
C ALA A 88 6.30 7.81 9.13
N VAL A 89 7.56 8.18 9.45
CA VAL A 89 7.85 9.01 10.64
C VAL A 89 7.12 10.35 10.57
N ALA A 90 7.21 11.06 9.44
CA ALA A 90 6.51 12.31 9.25
C ALA A 90 4.99 12.10 9.36
N MET A 91 4.45 11.09 8.67
CA MET A 91 3.02 10.78 8.71
C MET A 91 2.53 10.50 10.14
N TRP A 92 3.30 9.80 10.97
CA TRP A 92 2.82 9.41 12.29
C TRP A 92 3.14 10.42 13.40
N THR A 93 4.09 11.34 13.20
CA THR A 93 4.58 12.22 14.28
C THR A 93 4.38 13.71 14.03
N TRP A 94 4.32 14.17 12.78
CA TRP A 94 4.23 15.61 12.50
C TRP A 94 2.84 16.17 12.82
N PRO A 95 2.75 17.47 13.16
CA PRO A 95 1.47 18.18 13.23
C PRO A 95 0.67 18.04 11.93
N VAL A 96 -0.65 17.87 12.04
CA VAL A 96 -1.54 17.69 10.89
C VAL A 96 -1.39 18.80 9.82
N PRO A 97 -1.34 20.10 10.17
CA PRO A 97 -1.15 21.15 9.16
C PRO A 97 0.14 20.97 8.35
N ARG A 98 1.25 20.59 9.00
CA ARG A 98 2.53 20.33 8.34
C ARG A 98 2.46 19.14 7.38
N VAL A 99 1.66 18.13 7.69
CA VAL A 99 1.40 17.00 6.78
C VAL A 99 0.49 17.42 5.63
N ALA A 100 -0.49 18.29 5.87
CA ALA A 100 -1.37 18.84 4.83
C ALA A 100 -0.57 19.59 3.75
N ASP A 101 0.41 20.41 4.16
CA ASP A 101 1.23 21.25 3.27
C ASP A 101 2.14 20.45 2.31
N LEU A 102 2.24 19.13 2.48
CA LEU A 102 3.03 18.27 1.58
C LEU A 102 2.31 17.93 0.27
N LEU A 103 1.00 18.21 0.14
CA LEU A 103 0.24 17.96 -1.07
C LEU A 103 0.45 19.11 -2.04
N GLN A 104 1.06 18.82 -3.18
CA GLN A 104 1.40 19.82 -4.20
C GLN A 104 0.44 19.82 -5.39
N GLY A 105 -0.48 18.87 -5.45
CA GLY A 105 -1.47 18.83 -6.52
C GLY A 105 -2.28 17.55 -6.54
N VAL A 106 -3.31 17.58 -7.39
CA VAL A 106 -4.14 16.43 -7.74
C VAL A 106 -4.07 16.28 -9.25
N GLU A 107 -3.89 15.06 -9.72
CA GLU A 107 -3.84 14.68 -11.11
C GLU A 107 -4.90 13.61 -11.39
N GLY A 108 -5.63 13.81 -12.49
CA GLY A 108 -6.81 13.03 -12.86
C GLY A 108 -8.10 13.86 -12.83
N ASP A 109 -9.13 13.34 -13.49
CA ASP A 109 -10.38 14.07 -13.75
C ASP A 109 -11.47 13.81 -12.70
N LEU A 110 -11.19 12.92 -11.75
CA LEU A 110 -12.13 12.55 -10.70
C LEU A 110 -11.90 13.31 -9.40
N ARG A 111 -12.99 13.59 -8.71
CA ARG A 111 -12.97 14.09 -7.33
C ARG A 111 -13.48 13.00 -6.41
N LEU A 112 -12.76 12.76 -5.31
CA LEU A 112 -13.22 11.88 -4.24
C LEU A 112 -14.49 12.44 -3.61
N ARG A 113 -15.48 11.57 -3.42
CA ARG A 113 -16.77 11.92 -2.82
C ARG A 113 -17.12 10.97 -1.69
N PRO A 114 -17.90 11.41 -0.68
CA PRO A 114 -18.49 10.52 0.32
C PRO A 114 -19.12 9.27 -0.30
N GLY A 115 -18.93 8.10 0.31
CA GLY A 115 -19.49 6.83 -0.20
C GLY A 115 -18.63 6.10 -1.25
N THR A 116 -17.42 6.60 -1.55
CA THR A 116 -16.52 5.98 -2.53
C THR A 116 -15.70 4.82 -1.93
N LEU A 117 -15.59 3.73 -2.68
CA LEU A 117 -14.60 2.68 -2.49
C LEU A 117 -13.32 3.04 -3.27
N VAL A 118 -12.20 3.13 -2.56
CA VAL A 118 -10.89 3.49 -3.10
C VAL A 118 -10.02 2.24 -3.18
N ILE A 119 -9.65 1.87 -4.40
CA ILE A 119 -8.60 0.89 -4.66
C ILE A 119 -7.27 1.63 -4.59
N ALA A 120 -6.36 1.18 -3.73
CA ALA A 120 -5.06 1.79 -3.57
C ALA A 120 -3.97 0.72 -3.70
N PRO A 121 -3.12 0.73 -4.74
CA PRO A 121 -1.97 -0.15 -4.74
C PRO A 121 -0.94 0.27 -3.69
N HIS A 122 0.00 -0.62 -3.35
CA HIS A 122 1.19 -0.27 -2.57
C HIS A 122 2.16 0.56 -3.43
N LEU A 123 1.76 1.77 -3.77
CA LEU A 123 2.41 2.70 -4.68
C LEU A 123 2.59 4.06 -4.02
N GLY A 124 3.80 4.62 -4.10
CA GLY A 124 4.12 5.92 -3.50
C GLY A 124 4.02 5.87 -1.98
N ASN A 125 3.21 6.75 -1.38
CA ASN A 125 3.00 6.85 0.06
C ASN A 125 1.52 6.64 0.42
N TRP A 126 1.16 5.38 0.63
CA TRP A 126 -0.21 4.98 0.99
C TRP A 126 -0.62 5.42 2.41
N GLU A 127 0.33 5.66 3.32
CA GLU A 127 0.02 6.23 4.64
C GLU A 127 -0.46 7.68 4.49
N TYR A 128 0.16 8.45 3.59
CA TYR A 128 -0.31 9.81 3.27
C TYR A 128 -1.64 9.80 2.52
N LEU A 129 -1.87 8.83 1.63
CA LEU A 129 -3.18 8.63 1.01
C LEU A 129 -4.26 8.40 2.08
N GLY A 130 -4.00 7.55 3.07
CA GLY A 130 -4.92 7.34 4.19
C GLY A 130 -5.25 8.63 4.95
N TYR A 131 -4.26 9.49 5.19
CA TYR A 131 -4.49 10.83 5.73
C TYR A 131 -5.40 11.67 4.83
N TYR A 132 -5.07 11.80 3.54
CA TYR A 132 -5.83 12.62 2.59
C TYR A 132 -7.29 12.17 2.49
N LEU A 133 -7.54 10.85 2.43
CA LEU A 133 -8.91 10.34 2.37
C LEU A 133 -9.73 10.74 3.62
N ASN A 134 -9.13 10.77 4.81
CA ASN A 134 -9.82 11.22 6.03
C ASN A 134 -10.18 12.70 6.01
N THR A 135 -9.49 13.54 5.23
CA THR A 135 -9.87 14.95 5.07
C THR A 135 -11.10 15.11 4.17
N VAL A 136 -11.46 14.08 3.40
CA VAL A 136 -12.64 14.08 2.52
C VAL A 136 -13.88 13.53 3.24
N ALA A 137 -13.78 12.34 3.86
CA ALA A 137 -14.85 11.75 4.65
C ALA A 137 -14.30 10.70 5.64
N PRO A 138 -15.08 10.25 6.64
CA PRO A 138 -14.64 9.21 7.57
C PRO A 138 -14.14 7.95 6.85
N LEU A 139 -12.86 7.62 7.02
CA LEU A 139 -12.23 6.50 6.34
C LEU A 139 -12.34 5.20 7.14
N THR A 140 -12.70 4.12 6.46
CA THR A 140 -12.57 2.75 6.95
C THR A 140 -11.56 1.99 6.09
N ALA A 141 -10.46 1.55 6.70
CA ALA A 141 -9.44 0.76 6.01
C ALA A 141 -9.61 -0.73 6.34
N LEU A 142 -9.56 -1.58 5.32
CA LEU A 142 -9.38 -3.02 5.57
C LEU A 142 -8.03 -3.23 6.25
N TYR A 143 -8.02 -4.00 7.33
CA TYR A 143 -6.86 -4.19 8.16
C TYR A 143 -6.70 -5.66 8.53
N GLN A 144 -5.58 -6.26 8.12
CA GLN A 144 -5.19 -7.56 8.60
C GLN A 144 -4.54 -7.39 9.99
N ARG A 145 -5.21 -7.88 11.03
CA ARG A 145 -4.72 -7.76 12.40
C ARG A 145 -3.39 -8.52 12.56
N PRO A 146 -2.31 -7.86 13.01
CA PRO A 146 -1.06 -8.52 13.37
C PRO A 146 -1.29 -9.57 14.45
N ALA A 147 -0.45 -10.59 14.48
CA ALA A 147 -0.52 -11.64 15.51
C ALA A 147 -0.25 -11.11 16.95
N SER A 148 0.40 -9.95 17.08
CA SER A 148 0.69 -9.33 18.37
C SER A 148 -0.26 -8.17 18.68
N ASP A 149 -0.95 -8.26 19.81
CA ASP A 149 -1.82 -7.21 20.33
C ASP A 149 -1.11 -5.88 20.61
N ALA A 150 0.18 -5.94 20.99
CA ALA A 150 0.96 -4.74 21.24
C ALA A 150 1.22 -3.98 19.93
N VAL A 151 1.54 -4.69 18.85
CA VAL A 151 1.72 -4.12 17.51
C VAL A 151 0.39 -3.59 16.99
N ASP A 152 -0.69 -4.36 17.18
CA ASP A 152 -2.04 -3.99 16.78
C ASP A 152 -2.49 -2.65 17.40
N ARG A 153 -2.31 -2.50 18.71
CA ARG A 153 -2.61 -1.25 19.42
C ARG A 153 -1.75 -0.08 18.92
N ALA A 154 -0.46 -0.31 18.67
CA ALA A 154 0.43 0.74 18.20
C ALA A 154 0.04 1.24 16.79
N LEU A 155 -0.24 0.33 15.85
CA LEU A 155 -0.67 0.68 14.49
C LEU A 155 -2.04 1.36 14.48
N THR A 156 -3.00 0.84 15.25
CA THR A 156 -4.34 1.42 15.35
C THR A 156 -4.29 2.82 15.95
N ALA A 157 -3.46 3.05 16.98
CA ALA A 157 -3.28 4.38 17.56
C ALA A 157 -2.64 5.38 16.57
N ALA A 158 -1.61 4.95 15.82
CA ALA A 158 -0.97 5.79 14.81
C ALA A 158 -1.94 6.22 13.71
N ARG A 159 -2.70 5.27 13.14
CA ARG A 159 -3.68 5.54 12.07
C ARG A 159 -4.93 6.25 12.58
N GLY A 160 -5.31 6.00 13.83
CA GLY A 160 -6.42 6.65 14.51
C GLY A 160 -6.23 8.15 14.73
N ARG A 161 -4.97 8.65 14.74
CA ARG A 161 -4.67 10.09 14.81
C ARG A 161 -5.36 10.90 13.70
N PHE A 162 -5.60 10.28 12.55
CA PHE A 162 -6.28 10.90 11.42
C PHE A 162 -7.78 10.58 11.35
N GLY A 163 -8.33 9.87 12.34
CA GLY A 163 -9.73 9.43 12.34
C GLY A 163 -10.00 8.12 11.60
N THR A 164 -8.97 7.46 11.06
CA THR A 164 -9.11 6.19 10.33
C THR A 164 -9.66 5.10 11.23
N ARG A 165 -10.69 4.39 10.77
CA ARG A 165 -11.25 3.21 11.43
C ARG A 165 -10.69 1.94 10.78
N SER A 166 -10.16 1.03 11.58
CA SER A 166 -9.70 -0.27 11.10
C SER A 166 -10.85 -1.29 11.07
N ALA A 167 -11.05 -1.94 9.93
CA ALA A 167 -11.95 -3.08 9.78
C ALA A 167 -11.12 -4.37 9.66
N ALA A 168 -11.13 -5.19 10.71
CA ALA A 168 -10.44 -6.47 10.71
C ALA A 168 -10.96 -7.40 9.60
N ASP A 169 -10.09 -8.17 8.94
CA ASP A 169 -10.47 -9.19 7.96
C ASP A 169 -11.31 -10.32 8.60
N SER A 170 -12.60 -10.07 8.73
CA SER A 170 -13.58 -10.86 9.47
C SER A 170 -14.98 -10.50 9.01
N VAL A 171 -15.98 -11.35 9.29
CA VAL A 171 -17.39 -11.05 8.98
C VAL A 171 -17.83 -9.73 9.63
N ALA A 172 -17.41 -9.47 10.86
CA ALA A 172 -17.73 -8.22 11.56
C ALA A 172 -17.08 -7.00 10.87
N GLY A 173 -15.84 -7.12 10.41
CA GLY A 173 -15.17 -6.06 9.66
C GLY A 173 -15.82 -5.81 8.30
N LEU A 174 -16.24 -6.86 7.59
CA LEU A 174 -16.97 -6.72 6.34
C LEU A 174 -18.29 -5.96 6.53
N ARG A 175 -19.04 -6.23 7.61
CA ARG A 175 -20.24 -5.47 7.95
C ARG A 175 -19.94 -3.99 8.22
N ARG A 176 -18.81 -3.67 8.86
CA ARG A 176 -18.37 -2.28 9.09
C ARG A 176 -18.05 -1.58 7.77
N ILE A 177 -17.37 -2.26 6.85
CA ILE A 177 -17.06 -1.75 5.50
C ILE A 177 -18.35 -1.43 4.74
N VAL A 178 -19.29 -2.37 4.68
CA VAL A 178 -20.59 -2.17 4.01
C VAL A 178 -21.36 -1.02 4.64
N LYS A 179 -21.39 -0.95 5.98
CA LYS A 179 -22.02 0.16 6.70
C LYS A 179 -21.37 1.50 6.35
N ALA A 180 -20.04 1.57 6.33
CA ALA A 180 -19.30 2.79 6.04
C ALA A 180 -19.70 3.35 4.67
N LEU A 181 -19.66 2.53 3.62
CA LEU A 181 -20.08 2.94 2.27
C LEU A 181 -21.53 3.45 2.24
N ARG A 182 -22.47 2.70 2.83
CA ARG A 182 -23.89 3.08 2.88
C ARG A 182 -24.17 4.37 3.65
N THR A 183 -23.30 4.74 4.59
CA THR A 183 -23.43 5.98 5.38
C THR A 183 -22.58 7.14 4.83
N GLY A 184 -22.08 7.05 3.59
CA GLY A 184 -21.27 8.09 2.96
C GLY A 184 -19.82 8.15 3.47
N GLY A 185 -19.34 7.15 4.20
CA GLY A 185 -17.92 7.02 4.53
C GLY A 185 -17.10 6.54 3.34
N LEU A 186 -15.78 6.72 3.42
CA LEU A 186 -14.85 6.15 2.45
C LEU A 186 -14.37 4.78 2.90
N VAL A 187 -14.08 3.91 1.95
CA VAL A 187 -13.40 2.64 2.21
C VAL A 187 -12.15 2.56 1.35
N ILE A 188 -11.01 2.23 1.96
CA ILE A 188 -9.77 1.95 1.22
C ILE A 188 -9.43 0.45 1.30
N VAL A 189 -9.10 -0.14 0.15
CA VAL A 189 -8.61 -1.52 0.02
C VAL A 189 -7.31 -1.51 -0.78
N LEU A 190 -6.29 -2.22 -0.30
CA LEU A 190 -5.03 -2.45 -1.00
C LEU A 190 -4.98 -3.90 -1.49
N PRO A 191 -5.41 -4.20 -2.73
CA PRO A 191 -5.70 -5.56 -3.16
C PRO A 191 -4.52 -6.30 -3.81
N ASP A 192 -3.39 -5.64 -3.99
CA ASP A 192 -2.22 -6.07 -4.77
C ASP A 192 -1.22 -6.92 -3.96
N GLN A 193 -1.62 -7.42 -2.80
CA GLN A 193 -0.87 -8.42 -2.05
C GLN A 193 -1.57 -9.78 -2.10
N VAL A 194 -0.79 -10.86 -2.02
CA VAL A 194 -1.29 -12.23 -2.07
C VAL A 194 -2.05 -12.52 -0.77
N PRO A 195 -3.36 -12.86 -0.83
CA PRO A 195 -4.13 -13.18 0.36
C PRO A 195 -3.62 -14.46 1.04
N ASN A 196 -3.84 -14.54 2.37
CA ASN A 196 -3.46 -15.73 3.14
C ASN A 196 -4.06 -17.01 2.54
N GLY A 197 -3.28 -18.09 2.56
CA GLY A 197 -3.71 -19.38 2.01
C GLY A 197 -3.95 -19.38 0.50
N TYR A 198 -3.60 -18.30 -0.21
CA TYR A 198 -3.89 -18.10 -1.63
C TYR A 198 -5.40 -18.00 -1.94
N ALA A 199 -6.19 -17.51 -0.98
CA ALA A 199 -7.65 -17.35 -1.10
C ALA A 199 -8.05 -16.14 -1.98
N GLY A 200 -7.59 -16.13 -3.23
CA GLY A 200 -7.88 -15.11 -4.23
C GLY A 200 -8.15 -15.71 -5.61
N VAL A 201 -8.29 -14.85 -6.60
CA VAL A 201 -8.46 -15.23 -8.01
C VAL A 201 -7.13 -15.00 -8.72
N SER A 202 -6.68 -15.97 -9.52
CA SER A 202 -5.53 -15.79 -10.39
C SER A 202 -5.97 -15.04 -11.64
N ALA A 203 -5.37 -13.88 -11.89
CA ALA A 203 -5.59 -13.09 -13.09
C ALA A 203 -4.27 -12.44 -13.53
N PRO A 204 -4.13 -12.02 -14.81
CA PRO A 204 -2.95 -11.30 -15.26
C PRO A 204 -2.68 -10.06 -14.43
N PHE A 205 -1.41 -9.85 -14.08
CA PHE A 205 -0.83 -8.63 -13.50
C PHE A 205 0.51 -8.39 -14.21
N PHE A 206 0.58 -7.36 -15.05
CA PHE A 206 1.65 -7.14 -16.03
C PHE A 206 1.92 -8.37 -16.91
N GLY A 207 0.84 -8.98 -17.41
CA GLY A 207 0.92 -10.20 -18.23
C GLY A 207 1.27 -11.49 -17.46
N GLN A 208 1.62 -11.40 -16.17
CA GLN A 208 1.98 -12.55 -15.34
C GLN A 208 0.79 -13.01 -14.50
N PRO A 209 0.56 -14.32 -14.31
CA PRO A 209 -0.49 -14.80 -13.43
C PRO A 209 -0.20 -14.39 -11.97
N ALA A 210 -1.12 -13.67 -11.35
CA ALA A 210 -0.99 -13.21 -9.98
C ALA A 210 -2.28 -13.41 -9.19
N ILE A 211 -2.16 -14.03 -8.02
CA ILE A 211 -3.31 -14.26 -7.14
C ILE A 211 -3.66 -12.95 -6.44
N THR A 212 -4.91 -12.53 -6.58
CA THR A 212 -5.39 -11.23 -6.12
C THR A 212 -6.67 -11.42 -5.32
N MET A 213 -6.82 -10.69 -4.21
CA MET A 213 -7.98 -10.86 -3.34
C MET A 213 -9.29 -10.44 -4.03
N SER A 214 -10.38 -11.15 -3.74
CA SER A 214 -11.70 -10.87 -4.36
C SER A 214 -12.61 -9.95 -3.54
N LEU A 215 -12.08 -9.26 -2.51
CA LEU A 215 -12.91 -8.44 -1.63
C LEU A 215 -13.61 -7.30 -2.37
N VAL A 216 -12.88 -6.55 -3.20
CA VAL A 216 -13.43 -5.41 -3.96
C VAL A 216 -14.58 -5.90 -4.85
N SER A 217 -14.33 -6.91 -5.68
CA SER A 217 -15.36 -7.57 -6.50
C SER A 217 -16.61 -7.93 -5.67
N ARG A 218 -16.43 -8.65 -4.55
CA ARG A 218 -17.53 -9.06 -3.65
C ARG A 218 -18.27 -7.90 -2.98
N LEU A 219 -17.63 -6.75 -2.77
CA LEU A 219 -18.26 -5.57 -2.20
C LEU A 219 -19.17 -4.89 -3.23
N LEU A 220 -18.71 -4.77 -4.47
CA LEU A 220 -19.45 -4.14 -5.56
C LEU A 220 -20.68 -4.93 -5.99
N GLN A 221 -20.70 -6.24 -5.75
CA GLN A 221 -21.90 -7.06 -5.91
C GLN A 221 -22.97 -6.82 -4.81
N ARG A 222 -22.64 -6.13 -3.71
CA ARG A 222 -23.54 -5.97 -2.54
C ARG A 222 -23.87 -4.52 -2.22
N VAL A 223 -23.07 -3.59 -2.71
CA VAL A 223 -23.16 -2.17 -2.42
C VAL A 223 -22.99 -1.43 -3.72
N ASP A 224 -24.00 -0.61 -4.03
CA ASP A 224 -23.87 0.40 -5.06
C ASP A 224 -23.07 1.57 -4.47
N ALA A 225 -21.78 1.59 -4.77
CA ALA A 225 -20.82 2.59 -4.32
C ALA A 225 -19.96 3.01 -5.50
N ASP A 226 -19.61 4.30 -5.57
CA ASP A 226 -18.61 4.80 -6.51
C ASP A 226 -17.28 4.10 -6.28
N VAL A 227 -16.51 3.87 -7.35
CA VAL A 227 -15.19 3.25 -7.26
C VAL A 227 -14.17 4.06 -8.02
N VAL A 228 -13.04 4.27 -7.37
CA VAL A 228 -11.88 4.93 -7.97
C VAL A 228 -10.62 4.14 -7.63
N ILE A 229 -9.58 4.32 -8.44
CA ILE A 229 -8.23 3.95 -8.07
C ILE A 229 -7.45 5.21 -7.73
N ALA A 230 -6.68 5.18 -6.64
CA ALA A 230 -5.88 6.33 -6.22
C ALA A 230 -4.54 5.94 -5.59
N ALA A 231 -3.54 6.80 -5.78
CA ALA A 231 -2.24 6.73 -5.12
C ALA A 231 -1.74 8.15 -4.82
N ILE A 232 -0.94 8.29 -3.77
CA ILE A 232 -0.18 9.53 -3.52
C ILE A 232 1.28 9.25 -3.85
N MET A 233 1.77 9.87 -4.92
CA MET A 233 3.11 9.63 -5.45
C MET A 233 4.03 10.81 -5.14
N ARG A 234 5.32 10.53 -4.94
CA ARG A 234 6.31 11.58 -4.65
C ARG A 234 6.53 12.44 -5.87
N VAL A 235 6.65 13.74 -5.61
CA VAL A 235 7.21 14.73 -6.53
C VAL A 235 8.27 15.55 -5.79
N ASP A 236 8.92 16.49 -6.47
CA ASP A 236 9.94 17.31 -5.82
C ASP A 236 9.36 18.13 -4.66
N GLY A 237 9.90 17.93 -3.46
CA GLY A 237 9.47 18.62 -2.25
C GLY A 237 8.14 18.20 -1.64
N GLY A 238 7.36 17.30 -2.25
CA GLY A 238 6.04 16.92 -1.74
C GLY A 238 5.46 15.69 -2.43
N PHE A 239 4.13 15.65 -2.54
CA PHE A 239 3.41 14.57 -3.18
C PHE A 239 2.27 15.08 -4.06
N LYS A 240 1.90 14.29 -5.06
CA LYS A 240 0.69 14.48 -5.84
C LYS A 240 -0.27 13.33 -5.60
N LEU A 241 -1.55 13.65 -5.48
CA LEU A 241 -2.61 12.65 -5.56
C LEU A 241 -2.87 12.33 -7.02
N HIS A 242 -2.88 11.06 -7.35
CA HIS A 242 -3.34 10.54 -8.62
C HIS A 242 -4.65 9.81 -8.38
N ILE A 243 -5.69 10.13 -9.15
CA ILE A 243 -6.99 9.50 -9.03
C ILE A 243 -7.66 9.30 -10.39
N ASP A 244 -8.05 8.07 -10.67
CA ASP A 244 -8.63 7.68 -11.95
C ASP A 244 -9.91 6.87 -11.77
N ALA A 245 -10.73 6.88 -12.82
CA ALA A 245 -11.85 5.97 -12.94
C ALA A 245 -11.34 4.53 -13.11
N VAL A 246 -12.13 3.56 -12.68
CA VAL A 246 -11.90 2.15 -12.99
C VAL A 246 -13.00 1.70 -13.94
N ASP A 247 -12.62 0.90 -14.93
CA ASP A 247 -13.56 0.35 -15.92
C ASP A 247 -14.70 -0.43 -15.25
N ASP A 248 -15.93 -0.26 -15.77
CA ASP A 248 -17.15 -0.84 -15.20
C ASP A 248 -17.16 -2.38 -15.20
N ALA A 249 -16.33 -3.03 -16.02
CA ALA A 249 -16.11 -4.47 -15.95
C ALA A 249 -15.57 -4.92 -14.58
N LEU A 250 -15.10 -4.00 -13.73
CA LEU A 250 -14.81 -4.28 -12.32
C LEU A 250 -16.05 -4.83 -11.58
N ARG A 251 -17.26 -4.46 -12.00
CA ARG A 251 -18.54 -4.91 -11.42
C ARG A 251 -19.07 -6.20 -12.04
N ASP A 252 -18.32 -6.83 -12.95
CA ASP A 252 -18.73 -8.09 -13.56
C ASP A 252 -18.94 -9.18 -12.48
N PRO A 253 -20.02 -9.97 -12.56
CA PRO A 253 -20.29 -11.05 -11.61
C PRO A 253 -19.26 -12.20 -11.71
N ASP A 254 -18.56 -12.35 -12.84
CA ASP A 254 -17.42 -13.26 -12.96
C ASP A 254 -16.19 -12.66 -12.25
N PRO A 255 -15.71 -13.29 -11.16
CA PRO A 255 -14.53 -12.82 -10.45
C PRO A 255 -13.29 -12.73 -11.31
N ALA A 256 -13.13 -13.56 -12.36
CA ALA A 256 -11.96 -13.50 -13.24
C ALA A 256 -11.95 -12.21 -14.09
N VAL A 257 -13.13 -11.76 -14.56
CA VAL A 257 -13.28 -10.49 -15.27
C VAL A 257 -13.00 -9.32 -14.34
N SER A 258 -13.69 -9.27 -13.21
CA SER A 258 -13.55 -8.21 -12.21
C SER A 258 -12.10 -8.04 -11.74
N ILE A 259 -11.40 -9.14 -11.43
CA ILE A 259 -10.03 -9.09 -10.92
C ILE A 259 -9.00 -8.75 -11.99
N ARG A 260 -9.19 -9.20 -13.24
CA ARG A 260 -8.36 -8.74 -14.36
C ARG A 260 -8.49 -7.23 -14.57
N THR A 261 -9.72 -6.70 -14.52
CA THR A 261 -9.96 -5.26 -14.63
C THR A 261 -9.29 -4.48 -13.49
N MET A 262 -9.40 -4.97 -12.26
CA MET A 262 -8.73 -4.37 -11.11
C MET A 262 -7.21 -4.35 -11.25
N ASN A 263 -6.61 -5.47 -11.70
CA ASN A 263 -5.18 -5.56 -11.93
C ASN A 263 -4.71 -4.58 -13.02
N ALA A 264 -5.43 -4.50 -14.14
CA ALA A 264 -5.12 -3.56 -15.22
C ALA A 264 -5.19 -2.10 -14.76
N ALA A 265 -6.15 -1.74 -13.90
CA ALA A 265 -6.20 -0.41 -13.30
C ALA A 265 -4.97 -0.11 -12.44
N ILE A 266 -4.52 -1.09 -11.64
CA ILE A 266 -3.29 -0.96 -10.83
C ILE A 266 -2.06 -0.83 -11.72
N GLU A 267 -1.94 -1.64 -12.77
CA GLU A 267 -0.85 -1.55 -13.74
C GLU A 267 -0.76 -0.17 -14.37
N SER A 268 -1.88 0.40 -14.79
CA SER A 268 -1.95 1.75 -15.37
C SER A 268 -1.41 2.82 -14.40
N LEU A 269 -1.77 2.72 -13.12
CA LEU A 269 -1.30 3.67 -12.12
C LEU A 269 0.19 3.48 -11.80
N VAL A 270 0.65 2.23 -11.71
CA VAL A 270 2.07 1.89 -11.52
C VAL A 270 2.92 2.34 -12.71
N ALA A 271 2.40 2.27 -13.94
CA ALA A 271 3.11 2.67 -15.16
C ALA A 271 3.49 4.16 -15.19
N ARG A 272 2.86 5.01 -14.37
CA ARG A 272 3.22 6.43 -14.24
C ARG A 272 4.60 6.64 -13.63
N ASP A 273 4.97 5.83 -12.65
CA ASP A 273 6.31 5.79 -12.08
C ASP A 273 6.54 4.41 -11.42
N PRO A 274 7.05 3.43 -12.19
CA PRO A 274 7.19 2.06 -11.70
C PRO A 274 8.18 1.97 -10.55
N ALA A 275 9.10 2.93 -10.38
CA ALA A 275 10.06 2.92 -9.28
C ALA A 275 9.36 3.14 -7.94
N GLN A 276 8.18 3.77 -7.90
CA GLN A 276 7.47 4.00 -6.64
C GLN A 276 6.60 2.84 -6.19
N TYR A 277 6.52 1.75 -6.96
CA TYR A 277 5.77 0.55 -6.58
C TYR A 277 6.57 -0.34 -5.64
N GLN A 278 5.87 -1.03 -4.72
CA GLN A 278 6.46 -1.90 -3.71
C GLN A 278 6.93 -3.25 -4.30
N TRP A 279 7.97 -3.22 -5.12
CA TRP A 279 8.51 -4.41 -5.79
C TRP A 279 9.21 -5.40 -4.86
N GLU A 280 9.52 -5.06 -3.60
CA GLU A 280 10.15 -6.01 -2.68
C GLU A 280 9.18 -7.05 -2.08
N TYR A 281 7.88 -6.93 -2.39
CA TYR A 281 6.87 -7.92 -2.03
C TYR A 281 6.87 -9.11 -2.98
N LYS A 282 6.70 -10.34 -2.47
CA LYS A 282 6.63 -11.57 -3.29
C LYS A 282 5.27 -11.70 -4.03
N ARG A 283 4.95 -10.73 -4.90
CA ARG A 283 3.65 -10.53 -5.59
C ARG A 283 3.18 -11.73 -6.39
N PHE A 284 4.09 -12.43 -7.04
CA PHE A 284 3.83 -13.56 -7.95
C PHE A 284 4.02 -14.92 -7.28
N ARG A 285 4.10 -14.97 -5.94
CA ARG A 285 4.21 -16.24 -5.22
C ARG A 285 2.89 -16.99 -5.36
N SER A 286 2.96 -18.23 -5.81
CA SER A 286 1.82 -19.13 -5.94
C SER A 286 2.22 -20.57 -5.61
N ARG A 287 1.22 -21.45 -5.44
CA ARG A 287 1.47 -22.90 -5.29
C ARG A 287 2.11 -23.53 -6.54
N GLU A 288 1.88 -22.92 -7.70
CA GLU A 288 2.39 -23.36 -9.00
C GLU A 288 3.83 -22.90 -9.26
N ARG A 289 4.31 -21.91 -8.50
CA ARG A 289 5.67 -21.33 -8.63
C ARG A 289 6.40 -21.30 -7.28
N PRO A 290 6.61 -22.46 -6.62
CA PRO A 290 7.17 -22.49 -5.26
C PRO A 290 8.58 -21.90 -5.17
N GLY A 291 9.40 -22.04 -6.22
CA GLY A 291 10.80 -21.59 -6.25
C GLY A 291 11.07 -20.27 -6.96
N LEU A 292 10.05 -19.48 -7.32
CA LEU A 292 10.26 -18.23 -8.05
C LEU A 292 11.16 -17.22 -7.31
N TYR A 293 11.19 -17.28 -5.98
CA TYR A 293 11.90 -16.33 -5.12
C TYR A 293 12.90 -17.00 -4.19
N ASP A 294 13.40 -18.17 -4.58
CA ASP A 294 14.45 -18.88 -3.87
C ASP A 294 15.84 -18.29 -4.20
#